data_AF-A0A0S4LMQ1-F1
#
_entry.id   AF-A0A0S4LMQ1-F1
#
_cell.length_a   1.000
_cell.length_b   1.000
_cell.length_c   1.000
_cell.angle_alpha   90.00
_cell.angle_beta   90.00
_cell.angle_gamma   90.00
#
_symmetry.space_group_name_H-M   'P 1'
#
loop_
_entity.id
_entity.type
_entity.pdbx_description
1 polymer ?
#
loop_
_entity_poly.entity_id
_entity_poly.type
_entity_poly.pdbx_seq_one_letter_code
_entity_poly.pdbx_strand_id
1 'polypeptide(L)'
;MMVEGGISMCEVRWNQSEKIGRVAAWLQRWNCLLPVLLVVLVSLLGGCAGTRATIVEVPVKPKLVLPGNIGEFRIQDFGGPADCARDLWTGIHELAVRGKLTPVDPRFRSVEEPLHITGTIEDCSLRMGYGALKATITLSLGEKPLHQELVRQETTRPGASREEVRGILVDRAVKQVASIFVSDWKSELREVCAQGSSDPVWIALHDKNWKHARELVSELTRKDSQDHCAWFNSGITHEGLKQFDEAVRSYQKAVDVDQNEKYSQALSRAKRSLDSFRAINAERRPGE
;
A
#
# COMPACT_ATOMS: atom_id res chain seq x y z
N MET A 1 -41.72 -30.90 18.89
CA MET A 1 -42.35 -29.81 18.10
C MET A 1 -41.30 -28.75 17.91
N MET A 2 -40.67 -28.76 16.73
CA MET A 2 -39.74 -27.74 16.27
C MET A 2 -40.55 -26.62 15.62
N VAL A 3 -40.25 -25.37 15.96
CA VAL A 3 -40.67 -24.21 15.16
C VAL A 3 -39.44 -23.33 15.02
N GLU A 4 -38.92 -23.31 13.80
CA GLU A 4 -37.92 -22.38 13.28
C GLU A 4 -38.57 -21.04 12.91
N GLY A 5 -37.74 -20.00 12.79
CA GLY A 5 -38.04 -18.72 12.14
C GLY A 5 -37.77 -17.53 13.06
N GLY A 6 -37.02 -16.50 12.70
CA GLY A 6 -36.37 -16.15 11.44
C GLY A 6 -35.66 -14.82 11.68
N ILE A 7 -34.45 -14.70 11.14
CA ILE A 7 -33.57 -13.53 11.26
C ILE A 7 -34.13 -12.39 10.41
N SER A 8 -34.22 -11.19 10.99
CA SER A 8 -34.69 -9.98 10.32
C SER A 8 -33.72 -9.54 9.22
N MET A 9 -34.27 -9.39 8.02
CA MET A 9 -33.60 -9.08 6.77
C MET A 9 -33.31 -7.58 6.64
N CYS A 10 -32.08 -7.25 6.21
CA CYS A 10 -31.67 -5.90 5.82
C CYS A 10 -32.43 -5.43 4.58
N GLU A 11 -32.99 -4.22 4.66
CA GLU A 11 -33.66 -3.52 3.58
C GLU A 11 -32.63 -2.64 2.85
N VAL A 12 -32.24 -3.02 1.62
CA VAL A 12 -31.50 -2.13 0.70
C VAL A 12 -32.33 -1.99 -0.57
N ARG A 13 -32.94 -0.81 -0.70
CA ARG A 13 -33.82 -0.39 -1.78
C ARG A 13 -32.97 0.10 -2.97
N TRP A 14 -32.87 -0.70 -4.03
CA TRP A 14 -32.39 -0.24 -5.33
C TRP A 14 -33.58 0.16 -6.20
N ASN A 15 -33.57 1.41 -6.65
CA ASN A 15 -34.57 2.01 -7.54
C ASN A 15 -33.93 2.18 -8.92
N GLN A 16 -34.29 1.35 -9.91
CA GLN A 16 -34.14 1.69 -11.33
C GLN A 16 -35.22 1.01 -12.20
N SER A 17 -36.15 1.85 -12.67
CA SER A 17 -36.82 1.85 -13.98
C SER A 17 -37.24 0.53 -14.64
N GLU A 18 -38.49 0.11 -14.39
CA GLU A 18 -39.23 -0.79 -15.29
C GLU A 18 -40.03 0.01 -16.33
N LYS A 19 -39.51 0.09 -17.55
CA LYS A 19 -40.30 0.23 -18.79
C LYS A 19 -40.01 -0.94 -19.74
N ILE A 20 -40.00 -2.16 -19.19
CA ILE A 20 -39.93 -3.42 -19.95
C ILE A 20 -41.11 -4.30 -19.54
N GLY A 21 -42.31 -3.75 -19.71
CA GLY A 21 -43.57 -4.46 -19.46
C GLY A 21 -44.50 -4.28 -20.64
N ARG A 22 -44.11 -4.78 -21.83
CA ARG A 22 -45.01 -4.92 -22.99
C ARG A 22 -44.53 -5.73 -24.20
N VAL A 23 -43.50 -6.58 -24.08
CA VAL A 23 -43.05 -7.47 -25.19
C VAL A 23 -43.09 -8.96 -24.84
N ALA A 24 -43.25 -9.33 -23.56
CA ALA A 24 -43.23 -10.72 -23.11
C ALA A 24 -44.54 -11.53 -23.36
N ALA A 25 -45.53 -10.96 -24.04
CA ALA A 25 -46.82 -11.63 -24.31
C ALA A 25 -46.94 -12.24 -25.72
N TRP A 26 -45.87 -12.21 -26.53
CA TRP A 26 -45.93 -12.64 -27.94
C TRP A 26 -45.06 -13.86 -28.29
N LEU A 27 -44.29 -14.41 -27.33
CA LEU A 27 -43.43 -15.59 -27.55
C LEU A 27 -43.88 -16.82 -26.76
N GLN A 28 -45.20 -16.96 -26.53
CA GLN A 28 -45.80 -18.11 -25.85
C GLN A 28 -46.55 -19.04 -26.82
N ARG A 29 -46.02 -19.22 -28.04
CA ARG A 29 -46.68 -20.06 -29.07
C ARG A 29 -45.80 -21.07 -29.80
N TRP A 30 -44.54 -21.23 -29.41
CA TRP A 30 -43.67 -22.25 -30.00
C TRP A 30 -42.95 -23.04 -28.90
N ASN A 31 -43.29 -24.33 -28.87
CA ASN A 31 -42.65 -25.44 -28.19
C ASN A 31 -41.13 -25.26 -28.02
N CYS A 32 -40.65 -25.10 -26.78
CA CYS A 32 -39.25 -25.32 -26.43
C CYS A 32 -39.15 -25.51 -24.91
N LEU A 33 -39.07 -26.76 -24.46
CA LEU A 33 -38.65 -27.15 -23.10
C LEU A 33 -37.13 -26.99 -22.90
N LEU A 34 -36.42 -26.38 -23.85
CA LEU A 34 -34.97 -26.18 -23.81
C LEU A 34 -34.45 -24.90 -23.08
N PRO A 35 -35.18 -23.77 -22.93
CA PRO A 35 -34.58 -22.55 -22.40
C PRO A 35 -34.62 -22.50 -20.86
N VAL A 36 -35.52 -23.25 -20.21
CA VAL A 36 -35.60 -23.27 -18.74
C VAL A 36 -34.43 -24.03 -18.12
N LEU A 37 -33.98 -25.11 -18.78
CA LEU A 37 -32.80 -25.88 -18.35
C LEU A 37 -31.50 -25.08 -18.52
N LEU A 38 -31.42 -24.23 -19.55
CA LEU A 38 -30.25 -23.37 -19.82
C LEU A 38 -30.16 -22.20 -18.84
N VAL A 39 -31.28 -21.59 -18.44
CA VAL A 39 -31.30 -20.50 -17.46
C VAL A 39 -30.96 -21.00 -16.05
N VAL A 40 -31.36 -22.22 -15.68
CA VAL A 40 -30.97 -22.83 -14.39
C VAL A 40 -29.48 -23.23 -14.38
N LEU A 41 -28.93 -23.71 -15.51
CA LEU A 41 -27.50 -24.01 -15.64
C LEU A 41 -26.61 -22.75 -15.60
N VAL A 42 -27.06 -21.64 -16.18
CA VAL A 42 -26.34 -20.35 -16.12
C VAL A 42 -26.38 -19.75 -14.70
N SER A 43 -27.46 -19.99 -13.94
CA SER A 43 -27.59 -19.52 -12.56
C SER A 43 -26.73 -20.28 -11.55
N LEU A 44 -26.33 -21.52 -11.86
CA LEU A 44 -25.44 -22.35 -11.02
C LEU A 44 -23.96 -22.26 -11.41
N LEU A 45 -23.63 -21.68 -12.57
CA LEU A 45 -22.26 -21.41 -13.00
C LEU A 45 -21.82 -19.96 -12.74
N GLY A 46 -22.69 -19.11 -12.21
CA GLY A 46 -22.35 -17.83 -11.61
C GLY A 46 -21.64 -17.98 -10.26
N GLY A 47 -20.72 -18.94 -10.15
CA GLY A 47 -19.76 -18.96 -9.05
C GLY A 47 -19.01 -17.65 -9.12
N CYS A 48 -18.97 -16.91 -8.01
CA CYS A 48 -18.11 -15.75 -7.86
C CYS A 48 -16.67 -16.19 -8.10
N ALA A 49 -16.21 -16.15 -9.35
CA ALA A 49 -14.81 -16.16 -9.73
C ALA A 49 -14.22 -14.79 -9.39
N GLY A 50 -14.40 -14.35 -8.15
CA GLY A 50 -13.50 -13.38 -7.56
C GLY A 50 -12.21 -14.13 -7.33
N THR A 51 -11.31 -14.11 -8.32
CA THR A 51 -9.90 -14.40 -8.09
C THR A 51 -9.50 -13.56 -6.88
N ARG A 52 -9.31 -14.21 -5.72
CA ARG A 52 -8.76 -13.51 -4.56
C ARG A 52 -7.42 -12.97 -5.02
N ALA A 53 -7.30 -11.65 -5.11
CA ALA A 53 -6.05 -10.99 -5.44
C ALA A 53 -4.96 -11.56 -4.51
N THR A 54 -3.95 -12.16 -5.10
CA THR A 54 -2.84 -12.79 -4.40
C THR A 54 -1.84 -11.71 -4.01
N ILE A 55 -2.07 -11.08 -2.86
CA ILE A 55 -1.29 -9.94 -2.37
C ILE A 55 -0.11 -10.43 -1.52
N VAL A 56 1.05 -9.80 -1.68
CA VAL A 56 2.26 -10.05 -0.87
C VAL A 56 2.88 -8.74 -0.39
N GLU A 57 3.56 -8.79 0.75
CA GLU A 57 4.31 -7.66 1.31
C GLU A 57 5.74 -7.63 0.78
N VAL A 58 6.09 -6.60 0.02
CA VAL A 58 7.43 -6.42 -0.55
C VAL A 58 8.17 -5.29 0.17
N PRO A 59 9.42 -5.51 0.59
CA PRO A 59 10.24 -4.44 1.15
C PRO A 59 10.48 -3.35 0.11
N VAL A 60 10.07 -2.14 0.42
CA VAL A 60 10.37 -0.92 -0.30
C VAL A 60 11.24 -0.01 0.55
N LYS A 61 12.01 0.83 -0.14
CA LYS A 61 12.90 1.80 0.49
C LYS A 61 12.09 2.85 1.30
N PRO A 62 12.60 3.36 2.43
CA PRO A 62 12.05 4.54 3.08
C PRO A 62 12.03 5.77 2.16
N LYS A 63 11.02 6.64 2.36
CA LYS A 63 10.76 7.83 1.52
C LYS A 63 11.87 8.88 1.62
N LEU A 64 12.53 8.98 2.76
CA LEU A 64 13.62 9.93 3.00
C LEU A 64 14.94 9.18 3.22
N VAL A 65 16.01 9.77 2.69
CA VAL A 65 17.39 9.34 2.95
C VAL A 65 18.03 10.45 3.76
N LEU A 66 18.50 10.11 4.94
CA LEU A 66 19.27 11.03 5.76
C LEU A 66 20.75 10.90 5.39
N PRO A 67 21.51 12.01 5.32
CA PRO A 67 22.92 12.00 4.93
C PRO A 67 23.82 11.30 5.95
N GLY A 68 23.29 11.00 7.14
CA GLY A 68 23.99 10.29 8.18
C GLY A 68 23.09 9.86 9.34
N ASN A 69 23.71 9.35 10.40
CA ASN A 69 23.02 9.08 11.66
C ASN A 69 22.70 10.41 12.36
N ILE A 70 21.43 10.66 12.65
CA ILE A 70 20.99 11.91 13.28
C ILE A 70 21.23 11.80 14.79
N GLY A 71 22.13 12.64 15.32
CA GLY A 71 22.43 12.68 16.74
C GLY A 71 21.44 13.51 17.57
N GLU A 72 20.78 14.49 16.96
CA GLU A 72 19.88 15.43 17.64
C GLU A 72 18.66 15.76 16.78
N PHE A 73 17.47 15.80 17.40
CA PHE A 73 16.23 16.26 16.77
C PHE A 73 15.75 17.54 17.44
N ARG A 74 15.31 18.51 16.64
CA ARG A 74 14.67 19.74 17.12
C ARG A 74 13.27 19.86 16.53
N ILE A 75 12.26 19.64 17.37
CA ILE A 75 10.86 19.70 16.96
C ILE A 75 10.28 21.04 17.41
N GLN A 76 9.93 21.90 16.45
CA GLN A 76 9.29 23.18 16.74
C GLN A 76 7.79 23.01 16.97
N ASP A 77 7.17 23.96 17.65
CA ASP A 77 5.71 23.99 17.81
C ASP A 77 5.01 24.03 16.46
N PHE A 78 3.97 23.22 16.32
CA PHE A 78 3.21 23.14 15.09
C PHE A 78 2.17 24.26 15.02
N GLY A 79 2.12 24.95 13.88
CA GLY A 79 1.09 25.95 13.61
C GLY A 79 -0.28 25.31 13.39
N GLY A 80 -1.37 26.06 13.62
CA GLY A 80 -2.74 25.62 13.36
C GLY A 80 -3.55 25.31 14.63
N PRO A 81 -4.66 24.55 14.52
CA PRO A 81 -5.54 24.26 15.66
C PRO A 81 -4.82 23.59 16.83
N ALA A 82 -4.86 24.24 18.01
CA ALA A 82 -4.04 23.88 19.16
C ALA A 82 -4.21 22.42 19.63
N ASP A 83 -5.43 21.88 19.56
CA ASP A 83 -5.73 20.52 20.02
C ASP A 83 -4.94 19.46 19.22
N CYS A 84 -5.06 19.44 17.88
CA CYS A 84 -4.32 18.49 17.05
C CYS A 84 -2.83 18.81 16.97
N ALA A 85 -2.46 20.10 16.95
CA ALA A 85 -1.06 20.52 16.85
C ALA A 85 -0.25 20.02 18.06
N ARG A 86 -0.79 20.20 19.28
CA ARG A 86 -0.15 19.74 20.52
C ARG A 86 -0.02 18.23 20.58
N ASP A 87 -1.10 17.50 20.29
CA ASP A 87 -1.10 16.03 20.38
C ASP A 87 -0.16 15.41 19.33
N LEU A 88 -0.13 15.94 18.11
CA LEU A 88 0.77 15.48 17.06
C LEU A 88 2.24 15.78 17.39
N TRP A 89 2.53 17.00 17.86
CA TRP A 89 3.87 17.36 18.33
C TRP A 89 4.33 16.41 19.44
N THR A 90 3.46 16.16 20.44
CA THR A 90 3.76 15.29 21.58
C THR A 90 4.07 13.86 21.12
N GLY A 91 3.26 13.31 20.22
CA GLY A 91 3.48 11.96 19.70
C GLY A 91 4.79 11.80 18.93
N ILE A 92 5.17 12.80 18.10
CA ILE A 92 6.44 12.77 17.37
C ILE A 92 7.62 12.95 18.35
N HIS A 93 7.50 13.86 19.32
CA HIS A 93 8.52 14.09 20.35
C HIS A 93 8.77 12.83 21.19
N GLU A 94 7.73 12.12 21.62
CA GLU A 94 7.89 10.85 22.33
C GLU A 94 8.63 9.78 21.51
N LEU A 95 8.38 9.69 20.20
CA LEU A 95 9.11 8.76 19.33
C LEU A 95 10.58 9.15 19.18
N ALA A 96 10.88 10.46 19.11
CA ALA A 96 12.25 10.97 19.07
C ALA A 96 13.00 10.60 20.35
N VAL A 97 12.42 10.89 21.51
CA VAL A 97 13.01 10.60 22.84
C VAL A 97 13.24 9.10 23.03
N ARG A 98 12.33 8.24 22.55
CA ARG A 98 12.50 6.78 22.61
C ARG A 98 13.50 6.22 21.58
N GLY A 99 14.16 7.08 20.79
CA GLY A 99 15.12 6.67 19.76
C GLY A 99 14.47 5.97 18.57
N LYS A 100 13.15 6.05 18.39
CA LYS A 100 12.44 5.40 17.28
C LYS A 100 12.54 6.19 15.97
N LEU A 101 12.97 7.46 16.01
CA LEU A 101 13.18 8.28 14.81
C LEU A 101 14.61 8.25 14.29
N THR A 102 15.58 7.67 15.00
CA THR A 102 16.96 7.59 14.51
C THR A 102 17.12 6.47 13.50
N PRO A 103 17.68 6.72 12.30
CA PRO A 103 18.17 5.64 11.46
C PRO A 103 19.36 4.97 12.16
N VAL A 104 19.30 3.66 12.36
CA VAL A 104 20.38 2.88 12.98
C VAL A 104 21.08 2.08 11.89
N ASP A 105 21.89 2.74 11.06
CA ASP A 105 22.81 2.05 10.15
C ASP A 105 24.25 2.43 10.54
N PRO A 106 25.04 1.48 11.08
CA PRO A 106 26.39 1.76 11.57
C PRO A 106 27.36 2.18 10.47
N ARG A 107 26.96 2.09 9.19
CA ARG A 107 27.78 2.53 8.04
C ARG A 107 27.67 4.03 7.79
N PHE A 108 26.67 4.72 8.34
CA PHE A 108 26.53 6.16 8.19
C PHE A 108 27.33 6.91 9.25
N ARG A 109 27.95 8.03 8.85
CA ARG A 109 28.59 8.96 9.79
C ARG A 109 27.53 9.72 10.56
N SER A 110 27.81 10.06 11.82
CA SER A 110 26.92 10.94 12.58
C SER A 110 26.95 12.35 11.99
N VAL A 111 25.78 12.96 11.85
CA VAL A 111 25.65 14.35 11.44
C VAL A 111 25.64 15.21 12.70
N GLU A 112 26.49 16.25 12.73
CA GLU A 112 26.58 17.18 13.86
C GLU A 112 25.42 18.18 13.88
N GLU A 113 24.90 18.55 12.70
CA GLU A 113 23.74 19.43 12.58
C GLU A 113 22.45 18.73 13.02
N PRO A 114 21.60 19.38 13.83
CA PRO A 114 20.35 18.78 14.28
C PRO A 114 19.34 18.71 13.13
N LEU A 115 18.53 17.65 13.14
CA LEU A 115 17.40 17.53 12.23
C LEU A 115 16.21 18.32 12.79
N HIS A 116 15.82 19.37 12.07
CA HIS A 116 14.67 20.18 12.39
C HIS A 116 13.38 19.55 11.84
N ILE A 117 12.38 19.41 12.69
CA ILE A 117 11.03 18.98 12.34
C ILE A 117 10.09 20.15 12.61
N THR A 118 9.44 20.64 11.57
CA THR A 118 8.42 21.71 11.67
C THR A 118 7.12 21.23 11.05
N GLY A 119 6.00 21.85 11.44
CA GLY A 119 4.70 21.40 10.97
C GLY A 119 3.63 22.48 11.01
N THR A 120 2.68 22.37 10.09
CA THR A 120 1.47 23.20 10.04
C THR A 120 0.26 22.29 9.90
N ILE A 121 -0.70 22.41 10.80
CA ILE A 121 -1.99 21.72 10.72
C ILE A 121 -2.96 22.60 9.92
N GLU A 122 -3.31 22.18 8.70
CA GLU A 122 -4.28 22.92 7.87
C GLU A 122 -5.72 22.56 8.19
N ASP A 123 -5.99 21.34 8.67
CA ASP A 123 -7.33 20.89 9.06
C ASP A 123 -7.27 19.97 10.28
N CYS A 124 -8.16 20.19 11.23
CA CYS A 124 -8.38 19.39 12.43
C CYS A 124 -9.88 19.43 12.75
N SER A 125 -10.66 18.81 11.88
CA SER A 125 -12.11 18.73 11.99
C SER A 125 -12.50 17.52 12.82
N LEU A 126 -13.01 17.74 14.04
CA LEU A 126 -13.33 16.68 14.99
C LEU A 126 -14.80 16.75 15.41
N ARG A 127 -15.55 15.66 15.19
CA ARG A 127 -16.94 15.48 15.65
C ARG A 127 -17.17 14.05 16.14
N MET A 128 -18.30 13.84 16.81
CA MET A 128 -18.72 12.49 17.22
C MET A 128 -18.75 11.55 16.02
N GLY A 129 -17.98 10.48 16.12
CA GLY A 129 -17.84 9.42 15.13
C GLY A 129 -17.24 9.80 13.78
N TYR A 130 -16.70 11.00 13.59
CA TYR A 130 -15.97 11.37 12.38
C TYR A 130 -14.90 12.42 12.66
N GLY A 131 -13.76 12.31 11.98
CA GLY A 131 -12.84 13.42 11.90
C GLY A 131 -11.88 13.35 10.73
N ALA A 132 -11.28 14.49 10.45
CA ALA A 132 -10.25 14.70 9.44
C ALA A 132 -9.07 15.47 10.05
N LEU A 133 -7.86 15.08 9.66
CA LEU A 133 -6.62 15.75 10.00
C LEU A 133 -5.78 15.92 8.74
N LYS A 134 -5.42 17.16 8.44
CA LYS A 134 -4.50 17.53 7.37
C LYS A 134 -3.36 18.34 7.96
N ALA A 135 -2.14 17.90 7.69
CA ALA A 135 -0.93 18.58 8.12
C ALA A 135 0.15 18.51 7.06
N THR A 136 0.98 19.54 6.99
CA THR A 136 2.25 19.53 6.26
C THR A 136 3.38 19.51 7.28
N ILE A 137 4.28 18.52 7.15
CA ILE A 137 5.45 18.36 8.01
C ILE A 137 6.71 18.53 7.16
N THR A 138 7.62 19.39 7.60
CA THR A 138 8.88 19.66 6.90
C THR A 138 10.06 19.21 7.73
N LEU A 139 11.02 18.60 7.05
CA LEU A 139 12.25 18.06 7.60
C LEU A 139 13.41 18.83 7.00
N SER A 140 14.24 19.43 7.84
CA SER A 140 15.39 20.22 7.41
C SER A 140 16.62 19.85 8.21
N LEU A 141 17.77 19.82 7.55
CA LEU A 141 19.06 19.72 8.21
C LEU A 141 19.71 21.10 8.16
N GLY A 142 19.88 21.72 9.34
CA GLY A 142 20.14 23.16 9.40
C GLY A 142 19.05 23.95 8.66
N GLU A 143 19.47 24.79 7.71
CA GLU A 143 18.56 25.59 6.87
C GLU A 143 18.11 24.85 5.59
N LYS A 144 18.66 23.67 5.30
CA LYS A 144 18.40 22.95 4.05
C LYS A 144 17.16 22.04 4.20
N PRO A 145 16.08 22.25 3.44
CA PRO A 145 14.95 21.33 3.44
C PRO A 145 15.36 20.00 2.79
N LEU A 146 15.11 18.90 3.50
CA LEU A 146 15.36 17.53 3.03
C LEU A 146 14.09 16.87 2.50
N HIS A 147 12.96 17.07 3.17
CA HIS A 147 11.69 16.42 2.81
C HIS A 147 10.50 17.22 3.30
N GLN A 148 9.40 17.12 2.56
CA GLN A 148 8.10 17.66 2.95
C GLN A 148 7.05 16.55 2.81
N GLU A 149 6.44 16.16 3.93
CA GLU A 149 5.37 15.17 3.94
C GLU A 149 4.02 15.85 4.12
N LEU A 150 3.09 15.48 3.24
CA LEU A 150 1.68 15.79 3.42
C LEU A 150 0.97 14.64 4.14
N VAL A 151 0.49 14.93 5.35
CA VAL A 151 -0.31 14.02 6.17
C VAL A 151 -1.79 14.29 5.91
N ARG A 152 -2.52 13.25 5.50
CA ARG A 152 -3.97 13.30 5.32
C ARG A 152 -4.58 12.07 5.96
N GLN A 153 -5.34 12.28 7.02
CA GLN A 153 -5.99 11.21 7.77
C GLN A 153 -7.46 11.52 7.92
N GLU A 154 -8.28 10.50 7.70
CA GLU A 154 -9.72 10.58 7.92
C GLU A 154 -10.18 9.32 8.66
N THR A 155 -11.22 9.47 9.46
CA THR A 155 -11.85 8.34 10.14
C THR A 155 -13.34 8.55 10.28
N THR A 156 -14.09 7.47 10.07
CA THR A 156 -15.51 7.39 10.41
C THR A 156 -15.66 6.20 11.35
N ARG A 157 -16.03 6.46 12.60
CA ARG A 157 -16.19 5.46 13.65
C ARG A 157 -17.45 5.76 14.46
N PRO A 158 -18.63 5.27 14.04
CA PRO A 158 -19.90 5.57 14.70
C PRO A 158 -19.83 5.34 16.21
N GLY A 159 -20.35 6.29 16.99
CA GLY A 159 -20.37 6.24 18.45
C GLY A 159 -19.06 6.61 19.16
N ALA A 160 -17.96 6.82 18.44
CA ALA A 160 -16.72 7.29 19.06
C ALA A 160 -16.82 8.77 19.50
N SER A 161 -16.32 9.05 20.69
CA SER A 161 -16.17 10.42 21.21
C SER A 161 -15.21 11.26 20.38
N ARG A 162 -15.26 12.58 20.57
CA ARG A 162 -14.35 13.52 19.89
C ARG A 162 -12.88 13.23 20.23
N GLU A 163 -12.61 12.87 21.47
CA GLU A 163 -11.29 12.52 22.00
C GLU A 163 -10.76 11.23 21.38
N GLU A 164 -11.59 10.20 21.26
CA GLU A 164 -11.22 8.94 20.59
C GLU A 164 -10.93 9.15 19.10
N VAL A 165 -11.76 9.93 18.41
CA VAL A 165 -11.54 10.29 16.99
C VAL A 165 -10.22 11.03 16.84
N ARG A 166 -9.94 12.02 17.71
CA ARG A 166 -8.67 12.75 17.73
C ARG A 166 -7.48 11.82 17.93
N GLY A 167 -7.57 10.92 18.92
CA GLY A 167 -6.52 9.94 19.21
C GLY A 167 -6.21 9.04 18.01
N ILE A 168 -7.23 8.56 17.29
CA ILE A 168 -7.05 7.73 16.09
C ILE A 168 -6.32 8.50 14.99
N LEU A 169 -6.73 9.74 14.72
CA LEU A 169 -6.14 10.56 13.66
C LEU A 169 -4.69 10.92 13.98
N VAL A 170 -4.42 11.33 15.23
CA VAL A 170 -3.08 11.68 15.69
C VAL A 170 -2.17 10.46 15.66
N ASP A 171 -2.60 9.30 16.18
CA ASP A 171 -1.79 8.07 16.16
C ASP A 171 -1.39 7.66 14.73
N ARG A 172 -2.33 7.71 13.79
CA ARG A 172 -2.05 7.44 12.37
C ARG A 172 -1.08 8.45 11.77
N ALA A 173 -1.28 9.73 12.05
CA ALA A 173 -0.41 10.81 11.60
C ALA A 173 1.03 10.64 12.14
N VAL A 174 1.17 10.37 13.44
CA VAL A 174 2.46 10.08 14.10
C VAL A 174 3.13 8.88 13.44
N LYS A 175 2.41 7.78 13.20
CA LYS A 175 2.96 6.59 12.52
C LYS A 175 3.39 6.90 11.09
N GLN A 176 2.62 7.67 10.34
CA GLN A 176 3.00 8.10 8.99
C GLN A 176 4.29 8.91 9.03
N VAL A 177 4.38 9.92 9.91
CA VAL A 177 5.57 10.76 10.06
C VAL A 177 6.78 9.92 10.49
N ALA A 178 6.62 9.08 11.52
CA ALA A 178 7.68 8.18 12.00
C ALA A 178 8.22 7.28 10.89
N SER A 179 7.34 6.77 10.04
CA SER A 179 7.73 5.93 8.91
C SER A 179 8.68 6.64 7.93
N ILE A 180 8.75 7.97 7.91
CA ILE A 180 9.71 8.70 7.07
C ILE A 180 11.14 8.51 7.58
N PHE A 181 11.33 8.43 8.90
CA PHE A 181 12.65 8.45 9.55
C PHE A 181 13.20 7.08 9.89
N VAL A 182 12.32 6.09 10.14
CA VAL A 182 12.78 4.73 10.37
C VAL A 182 13.41 4.24 9.08
N SER A 183 14.72 3.97 9.13
CA SER A 183 15.52 3.44 8.02
C SER A 183 15.13 2.02 7.61
N ASP A 184 14.27 1.38 8.38
CA ASP A 184 13.76 0.05 8.08
C ASP A 184 12.96 0.08 6.79
N TRP A 185 13.20 -0.94 5.97
CA TRP A 185 12.47 -1.15 4.74
C TRP A 185 10.99 -1.24 5.08
N LYS A 186 10.18 -0.34 4.54
CA LYS A 186 8.73 -0.44 4.65
C LYS A 186 8.27 -1.64 3.84
N SER A 187 7.14 -2.23 4.19
CA SER A 187 6.49 -3.20 3.31
C SER A 187 5.36 -2.52 2.57
N GLU A 188 5.35 -2.65 1.24
CA GLU A 188 4.21 -2.28 0.42
C GLU A 188 3.55 -3.53 -0.15
N LEU A 189 2.22 -3.48 -0.27
CA LEU A 189 1.45 -4.55 -0.87
C LEU A 189 1.68 -4.58 -2.38
N ARG A 190 1.87 -5.79 -2.91
CA ARG A 190 1.98 -6.08 -4.34
C ARG A 190 1.02 -7.20 -4.69
N GLU A 191 0.29 -7.01 -5.77
CA GLU A 191 -0.48 -8.10 -6.36
C GLU A 191 0.47 -8.96 -7.22
N VAL A 192 0.49 -10.26 -6.97
CA VAL A 192 1.30 -11.25 -7.69
C VAL A 192 0.50 -11.78 -8.88
N CYS A 193 1.15 -12.15 -9.98
CA CYS A 193 0.46 -12.98 -10.98
C CYS A 193 0.55 -14.45 -10.54
N ALA A 194 -0.50 -14.99 -9.94
CA ALA A 194 -0.49 -16.37 -9.44
C ALA A 194 -1.82 -17.09 -9.71
N GLN A 195 -1.76 -18.40 -9.89
CA GLN A 195 -2.95 -19.24 -10.11
C GLN A 195 -3.64 -19.61 -8.78
N GLY A 196 -3.85 -18.63 -7.91
CA GLY A 196 -4.45 -18.80 -6.58
C GLY A 196 -3.45 -19.12 -5.47
N SER A 197 -3.98 -19.46 -4.28
CA SER A 197 -3.19 -19.58 -3.04
C SER A 197 -2.34 -20.85 -2.92
N SER A 198 -2.45 -21.78 -3.88
CA SER A 198 -1.60 -22.98 -3.96
C SER A 198 -0.40 -22.81 -4.89
N ASP A 199 -0.29 -21.65 -5.56
CA ASP A 199 0.83 -21.35 -6.45
C ASP A 199 2.15 -21.28 -5.65
N PRO A 200 3.16 -22.10 -5.98
CA PRO A 200 4.41 -22.14 -5.22
C PRO A 200 5.15 -20.80 -5.19
N VAL A 201 5.07 -20.01 -6.26
CA VAL A 201 5.68 -18.68 -6.32
C VAL A 201 4.96 -17.75 -5.35
N TRP A 202 3.63 -17.79 -5.32
CA TRP A 202 2.87 -17.00 -4.34
C TRP A 202 3.21 -17.40 -2.91
N ILE A 203 3.24 -18.70 -2.59
CA ILE A 203 3.59 -19.18 -1.24
C ILE A 203 4.96 -18.65 -0.82
N ALA A 204 5.97 -18.81 -1.69
CA ALA A 204 7.33 -18.35 -1.41
C ALA A 204 7.41 -16.83 -1.22
N LEU A 205 6.69 -16.04 -2.02
CA LEU A 205 6.62 -14.58 -1.91
C LEU A 205 5.88 -14.13 -0.66
N HIS A 206 4.74 -14.77 -0.34
CA HIS A 206 3.94 -14.50 0.85
C HIS A 206 4.75 -14.75 2.13
N ASP A 207 5.49 -15.86 2.17
CA ASP A 207 6.33 -16.24 3.30
C ASP A 207 7.67 -15.47 3.33
N LYS A 208 7.86 -14.51 2.41
CA LYS A 208 9.07 -13.69 2.26
C LYS A 208 10.34 -14.54 2.06
N ASN A 209 10.19 -15.77 1.56
CA ASN A 209 11.28 -16.64 1.17
C ASN A 209 11.79 -16.26 -0.23
N TRP A 210 12.40 -15.07 -0.32
CA TRP A 210 12.82 -14.47 -1.57
C TRP A 210 13.84 -15.32 -2.36
N LYS A 211 14.66 -16.10 -1.65
CA LYS A 211 15.63 -17.00 -2.28
C LYS A 211 14.93 -18.13 -3.01
N HIS A 212 13.96 -18.77 -2.36
CA HIS A 212 13.18 -19.84 -2.97
C HIS A 212 12.28 -19.31 -4.09
N ALA A 213 11.64 -18.15 -3.89
CA ALA A 213 10.88 -17.48 -4.95
C ALA A 213 11.74 -17.24 -6.20
N ARG A 214 13.01 -16.85 -6.04
CA ARG A 214 13.94 -16.63 -7.16
C ARG A 214 14.26 -17.91 -7.92
N GLU A 215 14.41 -19.04 -7.23
CA GLU A 215 14.62 -20.35 -7.86
C GLU A 215 13.42 -20.73 -8.73
N LEU A 216 12.21 -20.60 -8.17
CA LEU A 216 10.96 -20.92 -8.86
C LEU A 216 10.76 -20.06 -10.11
N VAL A 217 10.85 -18.73 -9.99
CA VAL A 217 10.67 -17.84 -11.15
C VAL A 217 11.78 -18.01 -12.19
N SER A 218 13.00 -18.37 -11.76
CA SER A 218 14.09 -18.71 -12.69
C SER A 218 13.82 -19.99 -13.47
N GLU A 219 13.20 -20.99 -12.85
CA GLU A 219 12.78 -22.20 -13.56
C GLU A 219 11.66 -21.90 -14.57
N LEU A 220 10.64 -21.16 -14.15
CA LEU A 220 9.51 -20.79 -15.02
C LEU A 220 9.96 -20.01 -16.25
N THR A 221 10.78 -18.96 -16.06
CA THR A 221 11.31 -18.14 -17.16
C THR A 221 12.26 -18.89 -18.10
N ARG A 222 12.94 -19.95 -17.62
CA ARG A 222 13.72 -20.84 -18.50
C ARG A 222 12.83 -21.79 -19.30
N LYS A 223 11.77 -22.30 -18.67
CA LYS A 223 10.83 -23.23 -19.30
C LYS A 223 10.01 -22.53 -20.37
N ASP A 224 9.53 -21.32 -20.07
CA ASP A 224 8.79 -20.48 -20.98
C ASP A 224 9.25 -19.02 -20.88
N SER A 225 9.99 -18.60 -21.91
CA SER A 225 10.47 -17.22 -22.02
C SER A 225 9.36 -16.21 -22.35
N GLN A 226 8.18 -16.69 -22.77
CA GLN A 226 7.00 -15.88 -23.08
C GLN A 226 5.99 -15.88 -21.92
N ASP A 227 6.35 -16.42 -20.74
CA ASP A 227 5.53 -16.30 -19.54
C ASP A 227 5.72 -14.91 -18.91
N HIS A 228 4.86 -13.97 -19.30
CA HIS A 228 4.86 -12.62 -18.73
C HIS A 228 4.62 -12.61 -17.22
N CYS A 229 3.89 -13.60 -16.67
CA CYS A 229 3.62 -13.71 -15.24
C CYS A 229 4.85 -14.15 -14.45
N ALA A 230 5.63 -15.09 -15.00
CA ALA A 230 6.92 -15.47 -14.43
C ALA A 230 7.91 -14.29 -14.42
N TRP A 231 7.97 -13.50 -15.50
CA TRP A 231 8.79 -12.28 -15.55
C TRP A 231 8.31 -11.21 -14.57
N PHE A 232 7.00 -11.03 -14.45
CA PHE A 232 6.42 -10.09 -13.50
C PHE A 232 6.73 -10.47 -12.04
N ASN A 233 6.53 -11.74 -11.67
CA ASN A 233 6.86 -12.25 -10.34
C ASN A 233 8.37 -12.27 -10.08
N SER A 234 9.19 -12.45 -11.12
CA SER A 234 10.65 -12.27 -11.03
C SER A 234 11.00 -10.84 -10.63
N GLY A 235 10.32 -9.83 -11.20
CA GLY A 235 10.45 -8.44 -10.79
C GLY A 235 10.16 -8.25 -9.30
N ILE A 236 9.02 -8.75 -8.82
CA ILE A 236 8.61 -8.71 -7.40
C ILE A 236 9.66 -9.37 -6.51
N THR A 237 10.14 -10.54 -6.92
CA THR A 237 11.15 -11.32 -6.19
C THR A 237 12.46 -10.54 -6.03
N HIS A 238 12.94 -9.90 -7.11
CA HIS A 238 14.16 -9.11 -7.09
C HIS A 238 14.00 -7.83 -6.25
N GLU A 239 12.82 -7.20 -6.23
CA GLU A 239 12.53 -6.12 -5.26
C GLU A 239 12.64 -6.62 -3.82
N GLY A 240 12.08 -7.80 -3.52
CA GLY A 240 12.22 -8.47 -2.23
C GLY A 240 13.67 -8.72 -1.80
N LEU A 241 14.52 -9.05 -2.77
CA LEU A 241 15.97 -9.21 -2.60
C LEU A 241 16.76 -7.89 -2.62
N LYS A 242 16.10 -6.74 -2.83
CA LYS A 242 16.74 -5.41 -2.95
C LYS A 242 17.67 -5.30 -4.18
N GLN A 243 17.42 -6.12 -5.19
CA GLN A 243 18.14 -6.22 -6.46
C GLN A 243 17.40 -5.41 -7.53
N PHE A 244 17.45 -4.08 -7.41
CA PHE A 244 16.58 -3.20 -8.20
C PHE A 244 16.89 -3.18 -9.70
N ASP A 245 18.15 -3.36 -10.09
CA ASP A 245 18.55 -3.46 -11.50
C ASP A 245 17.92 -4.69 -12.15
N GLU A 246 17.99 -5.84 -11.47
CA GLU A 246 17.35 -7.09 -11.89
C GLU A 246 15.83 -6.94 -11.93
N ALA A 247 15.23 -6.30 -10.92
CA ALA A 247 13.79 -6.07 -10.86
C ALA A 247 13.29 -5.28 -12.08
N VAL A 248 13.97 -4.17 -12.42
CA VAL A 248 13.63 -3.36 -13.60
C VAL A 248 13.76 -4.18 -14.89
N ARG A 249 14.81 -5.02 -15.03
CA ARG A 249 14.97 -5.89 -16.20
C ARG A 249 13.84 -6.90 -16.31
N SER A 250 13.46 -7.55 -15.22
CA SER A 250 12.37 -8.54 -15.21
C SER A 250 11.01 -7.90 -15.50
N TYR A 251 10.70 -6.73 -14.93
CA TYR A 251 9.47 -6.01 -15.26
C TYR A 251 9.45 -5.53 -16.71
N GLN A 252 10.59 -5.09 -17.25
CA GLN A 252 10.68 -4.73 -18.66
C GLN A 252 10.37 -5.93 -19.56
N LYS A 253 10.91 -7.12 -19.22
CA LYS A 253 10.56 -8.36 -19.94
C LYS A 253 9.08 -8.71 -19.87
N ALA A 254 8.43 -8.53 -18.72
CA ALA A 254 6.99 -8.73 -18.60
C ALA A 254 6.20 -7.80 -19.55
N VAL A 255 6.59 -6.52 -19.62
CA VAL A 255 5.98 -5.52 -20.53
C VAL A 255 6.26 -5.84 -22.01
N ASP A 256 7.45 -6.32 -22.34
CA ASP A 256 7.84 -6.67 -23.71
C ASP A 256 7.03 -7.87 -24.24
N VAL A 257 6.67 -8.81 -23.36
CA VAL A 257 5.89 -10.02 -23.70
C VAL A 257 4.39 -9.72 -23.73
N ASP A 258 3.88 -9.01 -22.71
CA ASP A 258 2.48 -8.60 -22.63
C ASP A 258 2.38 -7.13 -22.21
N GLN A 259 1.76 -6.31 -23.06
CA GLN A 259 1.63 -4.87 -22.85
C GLN A 259 0.47 -4.55 -21.89
N ASN A 260 0.48 -5.18 -20.72
CA ASN A 260 -0.48 -4.94 -19.66
C ASN A 260 -0.15 -3.64 -18.92
N GLU A 261 -1.19 -2.86 -18.62
CA GLU A 261 -1.05 -1.62 -17.84
C GLU A 261 -0.40 -1.89 -16.46
N LYS A 262 -0.77 -2.99 -15.80
CA LYS A 262 -0.23 -3.40 -14.50
C LYS A 262 1.30 -3.54 -14.54
N TYR A 263 1.84 -4.14 -15.60
CA TYR A 263 3.28 -4.34 -15.74
C TYR A 263 3.99 -3.02 -16.04
N SER A 264 3.39 -2.16 -16.86
CA SER A 264 3.91 -0.82 -17.16
C SER A 264 3.98 0.07 -15.91
N GLN A 265 2.96 0.01 -15.04
CA GLN A 265 2.95 0.70 -13.76
C GLN A 265 4.02 0.15 -12.81
N ALA A 266 4.17 -1.18 -12.73
CA ALA A 266 5.19 -1.82 -11.89
C ALA A 266 6.61 -1.48 -12.35
N LEU A 267 6.87 -1.49 -13.66
CA LEU A 267 8.15 -1.06 -14.24
C LEU A 267 8.47 0.40 -13.89
N SER A 268 7.50 1.30 -14.07
CA SER A 268 7.67 2.72 -13.75
C SER A 268 8.01 2.93 -12.27
N ARG A 269 7.37 2.17 -11.39
CA ARG A 269 7.64 2.18 -9.95
C ARG A 269 9.02 1.61 -9.61
N ALA A 270 9.42 0.51 -10.26
CA ALA A 270 10.74 -0.09 -10.06
C ALA A 270 11.87 0.83 -10.53
N LYS A 271 11.71 1.53 -11.67
CA LYS A 271 12.67 2.53 -12.16
C LYS A 271 12.89 3.66 -11.15
N ARG A 272 11.81 4.26 -10.62
CA ARG A 272 11.90 5.27 -9.54
C ARG A 272 12.64 4.74 -8.31
N SER A 273 12.39 3.47 -7.96
CA SER A 273 13.06 2.81 -6.83
C SER A 273 14.56 2.62 -7.08
N LEU A 274 14.93 2.24 -8.30
CA LEU A 274 16.33 2.09 -8.73
C LEU A 274 17.07 3.44 -8.73
N ASP A 275 16.49 4.48 -9.32
CA ASP A 275 17.10 5.83 -9.34
C ASP A 275 17.33 6.34 -7.92
N SER A 276 16.32 6.16 -7.07
CA SER A 276 16.40 6.49 -5.65
C SER A 276 17.46 5.67 -4.91
N PHE A 277 17.69 4.42 -5.29
CA PHE A 277 18.72 3.56 -4.69
C PHE A 277 20.13 3.97 -5.11
N ARG A 278 20.31 4.30 -6.39
CA ARG A 278 21.58 4.78 -6.94
C ARG A 278 21.99 6.11 -6.34
N ALA A 279 21.07 7.06 -6.19
CA ALA A 279 21.33 8.34 -5.54
C ALA A 279 21.91 8.16 -4.13
N ILE A 280 21.35 7.25 -3.32
CA ILE A 280 21.90 6.95 -1.97
C ILE A 280 23.32 6.40 -2.07
N ASN A 281 23.54 5.42 -2.94
CA ASN A 281 24.83 4.75 -3.00
C ASN A 281 25.93 5.67 -3.54
N ALA A 282 25.57 6.67 -4.34
CA ALA A 282 26.47 7.75 -4.72
C ALA A 282 26.84 8.62 -3.49
N GLU A 283 25.86 9.00 -2.66
CA GLU A 283 26.12 9.77 -1.43
C GLU A 283 26.90 8.98 -0.36
N ARG A 284 26.82 7.64 -0.37
CA ARG A 284 27.60 6.75 0.51
C ARG A 284 29.10 6.70 0.18
N ARG A 285 29.54 7.18 -0.99
CA ARG A 285 30.96 7.21 -1.39
C ARG A 285 31.49 8.65 -1.42
N PRO A 286 31.94 9.22 -0.30
CA PRO A 286 32.71 10.45 -0.36
C PRO A 286 34.16 10.10 -0.74
N GLY A 287 34.53 10.38 -2.00
CA GLY A 287 35.92 10.32 -2.50
C GLY A 287 36.37 8.96 -3.02
N GLU A 288 36.23 8.74 -4.32
CA GLU A 288 37.29 8.07 -5.10
C GLU A 288 38.22 9.16 -5.66
#